data_AF-A0A9D0DH17-F1
#
_entry.id   AF-A0A9D0DH17-F1
#
_cell.length_a   1.000
_cell.length_b   1.000
_cell.length_c   1.000
_cell.angle_alpha   90.00
_cell.angle_beta   90.00
_cell.angle_gamma   90.00
#
_symmetry.space_group_name_H-M   'P 1'
#
loop_
_entity.id
_entity.type
_entity.pdbx_description
1 polymer ?
#
loop_
_entity_poly.entity_id
_entity_poly.type
_entity_poly.pdbx_seq_one_letter_code
_entity_poly.pdbx_strand_id
1 'polypeptide(L)'
;MEMLNRLLDWLYFDVITPLFRVVGWVLSLVFIRPLAWLHTPIWLHVAVLGTITAVFSLQMRHLLGVDEKVARFNAMFAEKRRRQQNLQFIPDKYSREALYRVTDDELNHDFNTYLANHYARYVTVYLLPVFLTLAWLNTVFSDSFLRHAVGIPYVIGVPINRFGIQGLTVTAVFLLSYIVSLMAGFFLKRKLRRKHD
;
A
#
# COMPACT_ATOMS: atom_id res chain seq x y z
N MET A 1 4.23 -22.71 23.10
CA MET A 1 3.15 -21.73 22.83
C MET A 1 3.27 -20.52 23.76
N GLU A 2 3.29 -20.68 25.08
CA GLU A 2 3.45 -19.54 26.02
C GLU A 2 4.73 -18.72 25.85
N MET A 3 5.88 -19.36 25.60
CA MET A 3 7.14 -18.64 25.39
C MET A 3 7.12 -17.81 24.10
N LEU A 4 6.46 -18.31 23.05
CA LEU A 4 6.28 -17.58 21.79
C LEU A 4 5.35 -16.38 22.00
N ASN A 5 4.24 -16.55 22.73
CA ASN A 5 3.32 -15.46 23.04
C ASN A 5 3.99 -14.39 23.89
N ARG A 6 4.74 -14.76 24.94
CA ARG A 6 5.50 -13.79 25.76
C ARG A 6 6.54 -13.02 24.95
N LEU A 7 7.22 -13.69 24.01
CA LEU A 7 8.18 -13.04 23.13
C LEU A 7 7.49 -12.05 22.19
N LEU A 8 6.32 -12.41 21.64
CA LEU A 8 5.52 -11.54 20.79
C LEU A 8 4.96 -10.35 21.58
N ASP A 9 4.49 -10.57 22.81
CA ASP A 9 3.99 -9.52 23.70
C ASP A 9 5.11 -8.54 24.05
N TRP A 10 6.27 -9.04 24.46
CA TRP A 10 7.45 -8.21 24.74
C TRP A 10 7.87 -7.40 23.51
N LEU A 11 7.97 -8.04 22.34
CA LEU A 11 8.30 -7.35 21.09
C LEU A 11 7.27 -6.26 20.77
N TYR A 12 5.98 -6.53 20.95
CA TYR A 12 4.92 -5.61 20.62
C TYR A 12 4.80 -4.44 21.60
N PHE A 13 4.72 -4.73 22.90
CA PHE A 13 4.47 -3.72 23.94
C PHE A 13 5.73 -2.95 24.33
N ASP A 14 6.89 -3.62 24.39
CA ASP A 14 8.11 -2.99 24.92
C ASP A 14 9.04 -2.45 23.83
N VAL A 15 8.92 -2.90 22.57
CA VAL A 15 9.77 -2.43 21.46
C VAL A 15 8.97 -1.67 20.42
N ILE A 16 7.96 -2.30 19.82
CA ILE A 16 7.22 -1.74 18.70
C ILE A 16 6.40 -0.53 19.17
N THR A 17 5.57 -0.69 20.20
CA THR A 17 4.69 0.38 20.71
C THR A 17 5.44 1.66 21.09
N PRO A 18 6.52 1.64 21.90
CA PRO A 18 7.25 2.87 22.24
C PRO A 18 7.95 3.48 21.03
N LEU A 19 8.50 2.66 20.12
CA LEU A 19 9.08 3.17 18.87
C LEU A 19 8.03 3.93 18.05
N PHE A 20 6.82 3.35 17.89
CA PHE A 20 5.71 4.02 17.20
C PHE A 20 5.25 5.29 17.90
N ARG A 21 5.26 5.34 19.23
CA ARG A 21 4.96 6.56 19.99
C ARG A 21 6.01 7.64 19.76
N VAL A 22 7.29 7.31 19.78
CA VAL A 22 8.39 8.27 19.53
C VAL A 22 8.33 8.79 18.11
N VAL A 23 8.22 7.89 17.12
CA VAL A 23 8.07 8.26 15.71
C VAL A 23 6.83 9.14 15.53
N GLY A 24 5.71 8.75 16.14
CA GLY A 24 4.48 9.51 16.09
C GLY A 24 4.59 10.89 16.73
N TRP A 25 5.34 11.03 17.82
CA TRP A 25 5.61 12.32 18.45
C TRP A 25 6.48 13.23 17.57
N VAL A 26 7.55 12.69 16.97
CA VAL A 26 8.40 13.42 16.03
C VAL A 26 7.60 13.88 14.81
N LEU A 27 6.80 12.99 14.22
CA LEU A 27 5.93 13.33 13.09
C LEU A 27 4.91 14.41 13.46
N SER A 28 4.33 14.35 14.66
CA SER A 28 3.41 15.39 15.15
C SER A 28 4.12 16.74 15.30
N LEU A 29 5.36 16.75 15.76
CA LEU A 29 6.15 17.97 15.94
C LEU A 29 6.53 18.59 14.59
N VAL A 30 6.84 17.77 13.59
CA VAL A 30 7.25 18.24 12.24
C VAL A 30 6.05 18.63 11.38
N PHE A 31 4.97 17.86 11.41
CA PHE A 31 3.84 18.07 10.49
C PHE A 31 2.65 18.78 11.13
N ILE A 32 2.36 18.57 12.41
CA ILE A 32 1.10 19.08 12.98
C ILE A 32 1.32 20.45 13.62
N ARG A 33 2.39 20.63 14.40
CA ARG A 33 2.64 21.92 15.08
C ARG A 33 2.89 23.11 14.14
N PRO A 34 3.72 23.00 13.09
CA PRO A 34 3.99 24.14 12.22
C PRO A 34 2.74 24.55 11.43
N LEU A 35 1.97 23.58 10.98
CA LEU A 35 0.72 23.81 10.26
C LEU A 35 -0.40 24.32 11.19
N ALA A 36 -0.45 23.88 12.44
CA ALA A 36 -1.34 24.48 13.44
C ALA A 36 -1.03 25.97 13.68
N TRP A 37 0.24 26.35 13.63
CA TRP A 37 0.65 27.76 13.74
C TRP A 37 0.15 28.60 12.55
N LEU A 38 0.05 27.99 11.37
CA LEU A 38 -0.56 28.58 10.17
C LEU A 38 -2.10 28.61 10.19
N HIS A 39 -2.74 28.17 11.27
CA HIS A 39 -4.21 28.10 11.41
C HIS A 39 -4.90 27.33 10.27
N THR A 40 -4.19 26.39 9.63
CA THR A 40 -4.76 25.61 8.54
C THR A 40 -5.77 24.60 9.07
N PRO A 41 -6.85 24.34 8.30
CA PRO A 41 -7.89 23.43 8.75
C PRO A 41 -7.36 21.99 8.79
N ILE A 42 -7.81 21.21 9.79
CA ILE A 42 -7.28 19.87 10.07
C ILE A 42 -7.40 18.93 8.85
N TRP A 43 -8.48 19.05 8.07
CA TRP A 43 -8.70 18.20 6.89
C TRP A 43 -7.59 18.39 5.85
N LEU A 44 -7.01 19.60 5.76
CA LEU A 44 -5.92 19.88 4.85
C LEU A 44 -4.63 19.17 5.31
N HIS A 45 -4.38 19.08 6.62
CA HIS A 45 -3.25 18.30 7.15
C HIS A 45 -3.38 16.84 6.79
N VAL A 46 -4.58 16.27 7.00
CA VAL A 46 -4.87 14.88 6.68
C VAL A 46 -4.72 14.62 5.17
N ALA A 47 -5.18 15.55 4.34
CA ALA A 47 -5.04 15.46 2.88
C ALA A 47 -3.57 15.51 2.42
N VAL A 48 -2.78 16.44 2.96
CA VAL A 48 -1.34 16.56 2.66
C VAL A 48 -0.59 15.29 3.08
N LEU A 49 -0.90 14.73 4.26
CA LEU A 49 -0.32 13.47 4.71
C LEU A 49 -0.71 12.30 3.79
N GLY A 50 -1.95 12.26 3.29
CA GLY A 50 -2.37 11.31 2.26
C GLY A 50 -1.53 11.41 0.99
N THR A 51 -1.27 12.64 0.52
CA THR A 51 -0.40 12.89 -0.64
C THR A 51 1.05 12.47 -0.39
N ILE A 52 1.63 12.84 0.75
CA ILE A 52 3.01 12.45 1.12
C ILE A 52 3.12 10.92 1.18
N THR A 53 2.14 10.25 1.79
CA THR A 53 2.10 8.79 1.88
C THR A 53 1.99 8.16 0.49
N ALA A 54 1.20 8.74 -0.42
CA ALA A 54 1.12 8.27 -1.81
C ALA A 54 2.46 8.41 -2.54
N VAL A 55 3.14 9.54 -2.39
CA VAL A 55 4.49 9.75 -2.94
C VAL A 55 5.46 8.73 -2.36
N PHE A 56 5.42 8.50 -1.06
CA PHE A 56 6.23 7.49 -0.39
C PHE A 56 5.97 6.08 -0.94
N SER A 57 4.71 5.68 -1.11
CA SER A 57 4.34 4.39 -1.73
C SER A 57 4.87 4.28 -3.18
N LEU A 58 4.80 5.35 -3.97
CA LEU A 58 5.36 5.37 -5.33
C LEU A 58 6.89 5.24 -5.32
N GLN A 59 7.57 5.88 -4.36
CA GLN A 59 9.01 5.75 -4.20
C GLN A 59 9.40 4.36 -3.72
N MET A 60 8.69 3.77 -2.76
CA MET A 60 8.89 2.38 -2.35
C MET A 60 8.73 1.42 -3.53
N ARG A 61 7.71 1.63 -4.38
CA ARG A 61 7.53 0.85 -5.61
C ARG A 61 8.75 0.92 -6.52
N HIS A 62 9.32 2.11 -6.67
CA HIS A 62 10.49 2.33 -7.50
C HIS A 62 11.75 1.68 -6.90
N LEU A 63 12.04 1.94 -5.61
CA LEU A 63 13.19 1.39 -4.89
C LEU A 63 13.18 -0.15 -4.86
N LEU A 64 12.01 -0.76 -4.69
CA LEU A 64 11.87 -2.22 -4.69
C LEU A 64 11.91 -2.84 -6.10
N GLY A 65 12.03 -2.02 -7.15
CA GLY A 65 12.10 -2.47 -8.54
C GLY A 65 10.86 -3.27 -8.96
N VAL A 66 9.68 -2.93 -8.45
CA VAL A 66 8.47 -3.73 -8.66
C VAL A 66 8.14 -3.84 -10.15
N ASP A 67 8.25 -2.73 -10.89
CA ASP A 67 7.98 -2.70 -12.32
C ASP A 67 8.95 -3.60 -13.11
N GLU A 68 10.24 -3.57 -12.77
CA GLU A 68 11.26 -4.39 -13.42
C GLU A 68 11.04 -5.87 -13.15
N LYS A 69 10.70 -6.24 -11.92
CA LYS A 69 10.44 -7.64 -11.54
C LYS A 69 9.19 -8.17 -12.25
N VAL A 70 8.15 -7.36 -12.40
CA VAL A 70 6.95 -7.73 -13.17
C VAL A 70 7.28 -7.89 -14.65
N ALA A 71 8.06 -6.97 -15.24
CA ALA A 71 8.48 -7.06 -16.63
C ALA A 71 9.34 -8.30 -16.91
N ARG A 72 10.32 -8.59 -16.03
CA ARG A 72 11.16 -9.80 -16.12
C ARG A 72 10.34 -11.07 -16.04
N PHE A 73 9.38 -11.14 -15.11
CA PHE A 73 8.48 -12.29 -15.00
C PHE A 73 7.67 -12.47 -16.27
N ASN A 74 7.04 -11.41 -16.79
CA ASN A 74 6.23 -11.49 -18.01
C ASN A 74 7.05 -11.95 -19.23
N ALA A 75 8.29 -11.49 -19.37
CA ALA A 75 9.18 -11.91 -20.44
C ALA A 75 9.54 -13.40 -20.32
N MET A 76 9.96 -13.84 -19.13
CA MET A 76 10.30 -15.24 -18.84
C MET A 76 9.10 -16.16 -19.02
N PHE A 77 7.93 -15.77 -18.51
CA PHE A 77 6.69 -16.54 -18.62
C PHE A 77 6.22 -16.64 -20.09
N ALA A 78 6.33 -15.56 -20.86
CA ALA A 78 6.01 -15.58 -22.29
C ALA A 78 6.95 -16.51 -23.07
N GLU A 79 8.24 -16.54 -22.75
CA GLU A 79 9.21 -17.46 -23.36
C GLU A 79 8.89 -18.92 -23.02
N LYS A 80 8.64 -19.24 -21.74
CA LYS A 80 8.25 -20.60 -21.33
C LYS A 80 6.97 -21.07 -22.02
N ARG A 81 5.98 -20.19 -22.16
CA ARG A 81 4.74 -20.48 -22.88
C ARG A 81 4.97 -20.73 -24.37
N ARG A 82 5.88 -20.00 -25.01
CA ARG A 82 6.30 -20.27 -26.41
C ARG A 82 6.99 -21.63 -26.53
N ARG A 83 7.86 -22.01 -25.59
CA ARG A 83 8.50 -23.33 -25.58
C ARG A 83 7.47 -24.45 -25.41
N GLN A 84 6.46 -24.25 -24.57
CA GLN A 84 5.34 -25.20 -24.40
C GLN A 84 4.51 -25.35 -25.68
N GLN A 85 4.33 -24.29 -26.45
CA GLN A 85 3.68 -24.36 -27.78
C GLN A 85 4.52 -25.15 -28.79
N ASN A 86 5.85 -25.10 -28.70
CA ASN A 86 6.72 -25.88 -29.58
C ASN A 86 6.67 -27.40 -29.31
N LEU A 87 6.20 -27.83 -28.14
CA LEU A 87 6.01 -29.26 -27.84
C LEU A 87 4.92 -29.91 -28.71
N GLN A 88 4.05 -29.12 -29.35
CA GLN A 88 3.03 -29.61 -30.30
C GLN A 88 3.66 -30.29 -31.52
N PHE A 89 4.89 -29.90 -31.89
CA PHE A 89 5.60 -30.45 -33.05
C PHE A 89 6.27 -31.79 -32.78
N ILE A 90 6.23 -32.31 -31.54
CA ILE A 90 6.79 -33.63 -31.21
C ILE A 90 5.84 -34.71 -31.77
N PRO A 91 6.34 -35.62 -32.65
CA PRO A 91 5.52 -36.62 -33.31
C PRO A 91 5.09 -37.75 -32.35
N ASP A 92 5.94 -38.12 -31.39
CA ASP A 92 5.60 -39.14 -30.39
C ASP A 92 4.63 -38.60 -29.34
N LYS A 93 3.45 -39.22 -29.26
CA LYS A 93 2.37 -38.83 -28.36
C LYS A 93 2.77 -38.97 -26.88
N TYR A 94 3.45 -40.06 -26.53
CA TYR A 94 3.78 -40.33 -25.12
C TYR A 94 4.85 -39.38 -24.59
N SER A 95 5.92 -39.15 -25.36
CA SER A 95 6.94 -38.15 -25.03
C SER A 95 6.35 -36.74 -24.94
N ARG A 96 5.43 -36.40 -25.85
CA ARG A 96 4.74 -35.11 -25.84
C ARG A 96 3.91 -34.92 -24.58
N GLU A 97 3.06 -35.88 -24.22
CA GLU A 97 2.23 -35.81 -23.00
C GLU A 97 3.07 -35.73 -21.72
N ALA A 98 4.15 -36.51 -21.63
CA ALA A 98 5.08 -36.46 -20.50
C ALA A 98 5.73 -35.08 -20.37
N LEU A 99 6.27 -34.53 -21.47
CA LEU A 99 6.88 -33.20 -21.48
C LEU A 99 5.86 -32.10 -21.16
N TYR A 100 4.63 -32.20 -21.67
CA TYR A 100 3.55 -31.26 -21.36
C TYR A 100 3.24 -31.20 -19.88
N ARG A 101 3.10 -32.35 -19.21
CA ARG A 101 2.82 -32.39 -17.76
C ARG A 101 3.93 -31.73 -16.96
N VAL A 102 5.18 -32.08 -17.26
CA VAL A 102 6.34 -31.48 -16.57
C VAL A 102 6.40 -29.97 -16.78
N THR A 103 6.21 -29.48 -18.01
CA THR A 103 6.22 -28.03 -18.26
C THR A 103 5.03 -27.30 -17.65
N ASP A 104 3.86 -27.95 -17.58
CA ASP A 104 2.67 -27.35 -16.98
C ASP A 104 2.81 -27.24 -15.45
N ASP A 105 3.33 -28.27 -14.79
CA ASP A 105 3.61 -28.25 -13.35
C ASP A 105 4.65 -27.18 -13.00
N GLU A 106 5.73 -27.06 -13.79
CA GLU A 106 6.72 -25.99 -13.64
C GLU A 106 6.11 -24.59 -13.82
N LEU A 107 5.29 -24.40 -14.86
CA LEU A 107 4.61 -23.12 -15.13
C LEU A 107 3.66 -22.74 -14.00
N ASN A 108 2.90 -23.70 -13.49
CA ASN A 108 1.98 -23.50 -12.37
C ASN A 108 2.75 -23.14 -11.09
N HIS A 109 3.85 -23.84 -10.80
CA HIS A 109 4.70 -23.54 -9.65
C HIS A 109 5.29 -22.13 -9.72
N ASP A 110 5.83 -21.74 -10.87
CA ASP A 110 6.38 -20.40 -11.09
C ASP A 110 5.32 -19.31 -11.00
N PHE A 111 4.13 -19.55 -11.55
CA PHE A 111 3.03 -18.61 -11.50
C PHE A 111 2.53 -18.41 -10.06
N ASN A 112 2.36 -19.48 -9.29
CA ASN A 112 1.96 -19.40 -7.88
C ASN A 112 3.03 -18.69 -7.03
N THR A 113 4.30 -18.99 -7.26
CA THR A 113 5.42 -18.31 -6.60
C THR A 113 5.46 -16.83 -6.95
N TYR A 114 5.22 -16.48 -8.22
CA TYR A 114 5.09 -15.09 -8.65
C TYR A 114 3.91 -14.40 -7.98
N LEU A 115 2.73 -15.03 -7.94
CA LEU A 115 1.54 -14.46 -7.30
C LEU A 115 1.80 -14.17 -5.83
N ALA A 116 2.34 -15.13 -5.07
CA ALA A 116 2.65 -14.93 -3.66
C ALA A 116 3.60 -13.73 -3.46
N ASN A 117 4.67 -13.67 -4.26
CA ASN A 117 5.62 -12.55 -4.24
C ASN A 117 4.99 -11.22 -4.71
N HIS A 118 4.07 -11.26 -5.67
CA HIS A 118 3.35 -10.10 -6.17
C HIS A 118 2.47 -9.51 -5.08
N TYR A 119 1.66 -10.35 -4.42
CA TYR A 119 0.85 -9.94 -3.27
C TYR A 119 1.72 -9.35 -2.16
N ALA A 120 2.78 -10.05 -1.73
CA ALA A 120 3.66 -9.56 -0.66
C ALA A 120 4.26 -8.18 -0.98
N ARG A 121 4.70 -7.95 -2.23
CA ARG A 121 5.24 -6.66 -2.66
C ARG A 121 4.20 -5.56 -2.64
N TYR A 122 2.99 -5.81 -3.14
CA TYR A 122 1.94 -4.80 -3.18
C TYR A 122 1.41 -4.48 -1.78
N VAL A 123 1.28 -5.48 -0.91
CA VAL A 123 0.97 -5.29 0.51
C VAL A 123 2.03 -4.39 1.15
N THR A 124 3.32 -4.69 0.94
CA THR A 124 4.44 -3.91 1.51
C THR A 124 4.49 -2.48 0.98
N VAL A 125 4.23 -2.28 -0.32
CA VAL A 125 4.35 -0.97 -0.98
C VAL A 125 3.15 -0.06 -0.69
N TYR A 126 1.94 -0.61 -0.61
CA TYR A 126 0.71 0.18 -0.53
C TYR A 126 -0.02 0.06 0.80
N LEU A 127 -0.14 -1.16 1.33
CA LEU A 127 -0.92 -1.37 2.54
C LEU A 127 -0.11 -1.01 3.78
N LEU A 128 1.17 -1.39 3.85
CA LEU A 128 1.99 -1.11 5.02
C LEU A 128 2.06 0.42 5.30
N PRO A 129 2.40 1.30 4.35
CA PRO A 129 2.42 2.74 4.63
C PRO A 129 1.05 3.30 5.04
N VAL A 130 -0.04 2.80 4.43
CA VAL A 130 -1.40 3.18 4.79
C VAL A 130 -1.73 2.76 6.21
N PHE A 131 -1.45 1.52 6.60
CA PHE A 131 -1.72 1.02 7.95
C PHE A 131 -0.93 1.77 9.00
N LEU A 132 0.37 2.01 8.78
CA LEU A 132 1.20 2.74 9.73
C LEU A 132 0.72 4.18 9.89
N THR A 133 0.36 4.85 8.78
CA THR A 133 -0.11 6.22 8.82
C THR A 133 -1.49 6.34 9.47
N LEU A 134 -2.42 5.42 9.17
CA LEU A 134 -3.73 5.40 9.83
C LEU A 134 -3.65 5.07 11.31
N ALA A 135 -2.78 4.13 11.70
CA ALA A 135 -2.54 3.82 13.11
C ALA A 135 -2.05 5.07 13.85
N TRP A 136 -1.10 5.80 13.26
CA TRP A 136 -0.62 7.06 13.81
C TRP A 136 -1.70 8.15 13.84
N LEU A 137 -2.43 8.37 12.73
CA LEU A 137 -3.49 9.37 12.64
C LEU A 137 -4.60 9.13 13.68
N ASN A 138 -4.97 7.87 13.95
CA ASN A 138 -5.94 7.53 14.98
C ASN A 138 -5.46 7.87 16.40
N THR A 139 -4.14 7.87 16.64
CA THR A 139 -3.58 8.27 17.93
C THR A 139 -3.54 9.78 18.11
N VAL A 140 -3.32 10.53 17.03
CA VAL A 140 -3.16 11.99 17.10
C VAL A 140 -4.49 12.73 16.96
N PHE A 141 -5.32 12.30 16.02
CA PHE A 141 -6.65 12.85 15.78
C PHE A 141 -7.73 11.98 16.40
N SER A 142 -7.59 11.71 17.70
CA SER A 142 -8.61 10.98 18.46
C SER A 142 -9.93 11.74 18.49
N ASP A 143 -11.04 11.04 18.71
CA ASP A 143 -12.36 11.64 18.85
C ASP A 143 -12.40 12.73 19.94
N SER A 144 -11.68 12.52 21.04
CA SER A 144 -11.55 13.49 22.13
C SER A 144 -10.83 14.77 21.67
N PHE A 145 -9.76 14.63 20.89
CA PHE A 145 -9.03 15.76 20.34
C PHE A 145 -9.88 16.54 19.33
N LEU A 146 -10.56 15.85 18.40
CA LEU A 146 -11.38 16.49 17.37
C LEU A 146 -12.57 17.25 17.97
N ARG A 147 -13.23 16.67 18.99
CA ARG A 147 -14.31 17.36 19.71
C ARG A 147 -13.80 18.61 20.42
N HIS A 148 -12.60 18.60 20.98
CA HIS A 148 -12.03 19.77 21.63
C HIS A 148 -11.59 20.84 20.62
N ALA A 149 -10.95 20.44 19.52
CA ALA A 149 -10.38 21.37 18.54
C ALA A 149 -11.40 21.94 17.55
N VAL A 150 -12.41 21.15 17.15
CA VAL A 150 -13.37 21.49 16.08
C VAL A 150 -14.82 21.52 16.60
N GLY A 151 -15.09 20.99 17.80
CA GLY A 151 -16.44 20.88 18.36
C GLY A 151 -17.22 19.63 17.89
N ILE A 152 -16.69 18.88 16.91
CA ILE A 152 -17.33 17.70 16.32
C ILE A 152 -16.32 16.55 16.20
N PRO A 153 -16.76 15.27 16.21
CA PRO A 153 -15.87 14.11 16.06
C PRO A 153 -15.43 13.86 14.61
N TYR A 154 -15.55 14.86 13.74
CA TYR A 154 -15.27 14.75 12.30
C TYR A 154 -14.31 15.84 11.87
N VAL A 155 -13.56 15.58 10.79
CA VAL A 155 -12.63 16.56 10.24
C VAL A 155 -13.33 17.54 9.29
N ILE A 156 -14.43 17.09 8.67
CA ILE A 156 -15.33 17.91 7.86
C ILE A 156 -16.75 17.59 8.31
N GLY A 157 -17.47 18.59 8.82
CA GLY A 157 -18.90 18.48 9.08
C GLY A 157 -19.69 18.50 7.78
N VAL A 158 -20.69 17.63 7.66
CA VAL A 158 -21.59 17.60 6.50
C VAL A 158 -23.00 17.95 6.99
N PRO A 159 -23.77 18.79 6.28
CA PRO A 159 -25.14 19.07 6.67
C PRO A 159 -25.97 17.78 6.73
N ILE A 160 -26.96 17.76 7.62
CA ILE A 160 -27.81 16.59 7.87
C ILE A 160 -28.38 16.09 6.55
N ASN A 161 -28.01 14.87 6.17
CA ASN A 161 -28.48 14.21 4.97
C ASN A 161 -29.39 13.03 5.30
N ARG A 162 -30.20 12.59 4.33
CA ARG A 162 -31.11 11.43 4.48
C ARG A 162 -30.37 10.11 4.73
N PHE A 163 -29.05 10.09 4.50
CA PHE A 163 -28.19 8.92 4.69
C PHE A 163 -27.61 8.83 6.11
N GLY A 164 -27.89 9.78 7.00
CA GLY A 164 -27.39 9.80 8.37
C GLY A 164 -25.89 10.08 8.51
N ILE A 165 -25.23 10.57 7.45
CA ILE A 165 -23.81 10.89 7.47
C ILE A 165 -23.64 12.29 8.08
N GLN A 166 -23.00 12.35 9.24
CA GLN A 166 -22.81 13.59 10.01
C GLN A 166 -21.50 14.31 9.66
N GLY A 167 -20.55 13.62 9.03
CA GLY A 167 -19.27 14.20 8.64
C GLY A 167 -18.31 13.20 8.02
N LEU A 168 -17.17 13.70 7.56
CA LEU A 168 -16.06 12.88 7.06
C LEU A 168 -15.05 12.63 8.18
N THR A 169 -14.73 11.36 8.39
CA THR A 169 -13.72 10.91 9.36
C THR A 169 -12.30 11.17 8.84
N VAL A 170 -11.32 11.16 9.75
CA VAL A 170 -9.90 11.26 9.42
C VAL A 170 -9.52 10.20 8.38
N THR A 171 -9.94 8.96 8.61
CA THR A 171 -9.71 7.82 7.73
C THR A 171 -10.27 8.06 6.32
N ALA A 172 -11.49 8.58 6.21
CA ALA A 172 -12.11 8.84 4.91
C ALA A 172 -11.34 9.90 4.11
N VAL A 173 -11.01 11.04 4.75
CA VAL A 173 -10.25 12.12 4.10
C VAL A 173 -8.85 11.65 3.70
N PHE A 174 -8.18 10.89 4.57
CA PHE A 174 -6.88 10.31 4.28
C PHE A 174 -6.90 9.36 3.09
N LEU A 175 -7.83 8.39 3.08
CA LEU A 175 -7.90 7.39 2.01
C LEU A 175 -8.26 8.04 0.67
N LEU A 176 -9.21 8.99 0.66
CA LEU A 176 -9.58 9.71 -0.57
C LEU A 176 -8.39 10.48 -1.14
N SER A 177 -7.70 11.28 -0.31
CA SER A 177 -6.53 12.03 -0.74
C SER A 177 -5.38 11.12 -1.20
N TYR A 178 -5.14 10.01 -0.50
CA TYR A 178 -4.15 9.00 -0.88
C TYR A 178 -4.45 8.37 -2.24
N ILE A 179 -5.68 7.90 -2.46
CA ILE A 179 -6.09 7.27 -3.73
C ILE A 179 -5.99 8.25 -4.89
N VAL A 180 -6.52 9.47 -4.73
CA VAL A 180 -6.45 10.52 -5.77
C VAL A 180 -5.00 10.83 -6.11
N SER A 181 -4.13 10.96 -5.09
CA SER A 181 -2.70 11.23 -5.28
C SER A 181 -1.97 10.08 -5.99
N LEU A 182 -2.30 8.83 -5.66
CA LEU A 182 -1.77 7.66 -6.37
C LEU A 182 -2.20 7.64 -7.84
N MET A 183 -3.49 7.87 -8.11
CA MET A 183 -4.02 7.92 -9.48
C MET A 183 -3.30 9.00 -10.30
N ALA A 184 -3.14 10.20 -9.74
CA ALA A 184 -2.40 11.29 -10.35
C ALA A 184 -0.94 10.89 -10.61
N GLY A 185 -0.26 10.30 -9.63
CA GLY A 185 1.13 9.84 -9.78
C GLY A 185 1.31 8.78 -10.87
N PHE A 186 0.40 7.81 -10.98
CA PHE A 186 0.43 6.82 -12.05
C PHE A 186 0.17 7.44 -13.43
N PHE A 187 -0.79 8.36 -13.51
CA PHE A 187 -1.09 9.06 -14.74
C PHE A 187 0.11 9.88 -15.24
N LEU A 188 0.76 10.62 -14.33
CA LEU A 188 1.98 11.38 -14.62
C LEU A 188 3.11 10.46 -15.08
N LYS A 189 3.36 9.35 -14.38
CA LYS A 189 4.38 8.37 -14.75
C LYS A 189 4.15 7.80 -16.15
N ARG A 190 2.90 7.48 -16.49
CA ARG A 190 2.53 6.97 -17.83
C ARG A 190 2.76 8.02 -18.92
N LYS A 191 2.43 9.29 -18.65
CA LYS A 191 2.65 10.40 -19.58
C LYS A 191 4.14 10.66 -19.83
N LEU A 192 4.97 10.57 -18.80
CA LEU A 192 6.42 10.77 -18.90
C LEU A 192 7.10 9.65 -19.72
N ARG A 193 6.71 8.39 -19.53
CA ARG A 193 7.25 7.28 -20.34
C ARG A 193 6.98 7.45 -21.83
N ARG A 194 5.75 7.82 -22.20
CA ARG A 194 5.36 8.08 -23.60
C ARG A 194 6.08 9.24 -24.29
N LYS A 195 6.75 10.11 -23.55
CA LYS A 195 7.52 11.23 -24.12
C LYS A 195 8.96 10.84 -24.43
N HIS A 196 9.43 9.73 -23.86
CA HIS A 196 10.79 9.21 -24.03
C HIS A 196 10.87 8.04 -25.01
N ASP A 197 9.72 7.51 -25.43
CA ASP A 197 9.56 6.52 -26.51
C ASP A 197 9.14 7.25 -27.80
#